data_AF-A0AAD7YQZ9-F1
#
_entry.id   AF-A0AAD7YQZ9-F1
#
_cell.length_a   1.000
_cell.length_b   1.000
_cell.length_c   1.000
_cell.angle_alpha   90.00
_cell.angle_beta   90.00
_cell.angle_gamma   90.00
#
_symmetry.space_group_name_H-M   'P 1'
#
loop_
_entity.id
_entity.type
_entity.pdbx_description
1 polymer ?
#
loop_
_entity_poly.entity_id
_entity_poly.type
_entity_poly.pdbx_seq_one_letter_code
_entity_poly.pdbx_strand_id
1 'polypeptide(L)'
;MRSKPDPTPKDEVIIERMTTMWTNFAKFSDPTPQTTDLLPVKWVPLTKDAYTYMHIDDELSLGSRPAHDRMAFWDLFYKLKGNKQRGL
;
A
#
# COMPACT_ATOMS: atom_id res chain seq x y z
N MET A 1 -5.33 32.13 -8.56
CA MET A 1 -4.72 30.79 -8.47
C MET A 1 -4.20 30.61 -7.06
N ARG A 2 -4.55 29.54 -6.34
CA ARG A 2 -3.88 29.20 -5.07
C ARG A 2 -2.52 28.60 -5.41
N SER A 3 -1.43 29.14 -4.85
CA SER A 3 -0.12 28.49 -4.89
C SER A 3 -0.18 27.19 -4.07
N LYS A 4 0.47 26.14 -4.57
CA LYS A 4 0.69 24.93 -3.78
C LYS A 4 1.63 25.30 -2.62
N PRO A 5 1.35 24.90 -1.37
CA PRO A 5 2.28 25.10 -0.28
C PRO A 5 3.58 24.32 -0.53
N ASP A 6 4.68 24.85 -0.02
CA ASP A 6 5.96 24.14 -0.03
C ASP A 6 5.86 22.85 0.82
N PRO A 7 6.61 21.79 0.45
CA PRO A 7 6.65 20.56 1.23
C PRO A 7 7.06 20.85 2.68
N THR A 8 6.36 20.22 3.63
CA THR A 8 6.84 20.15 5.01
C THR A 8 7.99 19.15 5.12
N PRO A 9 8.78 19.15 6.21
CA PRO A 9 9.79 18.12 6.43
C PRO A 9 9.24 16.68 6.39
N LYS A 10 7.98 16.48 6.79
CA LYS A 10 7.30 15.18 6.69
C LYS A 10 7.03 14.80 5.24
N ASP A 11 6.60 15.75 4.42
CA ASP A 11 6.39 15.53 2.98
C ASP A 11 7.70 15.15 2.30
N GLU A 12 8.81 15.80 2.66
CA GLU A 12 10.15 15.47 2.14
C GLU A 12 10.54 14.01 2.47
N VAL A 13 10.34 13.58 3.71
CA VAL A 13 10.60 12.18 4.12
C VAL A 13 9.73 11.20 3.33
N ILE A 14 8.44 11.49 3.14
CA ILE A 14 7.55 10.62 2.35
C ILE A 14 7.98 10.57 0.88
N ILE A 15 8.38 11.69 0.29
CA ILE A 15 8.91 11.77 -1.08
C ILE A 15 10.15 10.88 -1.22
N GLU A 16 11.11 11.01 -0.30
CA GLU A 16 12.34 10.20 -0.30
C GLU A 16 12.05 8.71 -0.14
N ARG A 17 11.16 8.34 0.79
CA ARG A 17 10.75 6.95 1.01
C ARG A 17 10.10 6.35 -0.25
N MET A 18 9.13 7.05 -0.83
CA MET A 18 8.40 6.58 -2.02
C MET A 18 9.31 6.42 -3.23
N THR A 19 10.13 7.42 -3.51
CA THR A 19 11.06 7.40 -4.67
C THR A 19 12.14 6.33 -4.51
N THR A 20 12.66 6.15 -3.29
CA THR A 20 13.63 5.08 -2.98
C THR A 20 13.01 3.70 -3.15
N MET A 21 11.83 3.46 -2.56
CA MET A 21 11.13 2.17 -2.68
C MET A 21 10.83 1.82 -4.14
N TRP A 22 10.35 2.79 -4.95
CA TRP A 22 10.11 2.52 -6.36
C TRP A 22 11.37 2.30 -7.19
N THR A 23 12.43 3.02 -6.89
CA THR A 23 13.72 2.81 -7.54
C THR A 23 14.29 1.43 -7.21
N ASN A 24 14.20 1.00 -5.96
CA ASN A 24 14.64 -0.33 -5.54
C ASN A 24 13.81 -1.43 -6.21
N PHE A 25 12.49 -1.28 -6.27
CA PHE A 25 11.63 -2.22 -6.97
C PHE A 25 12.01 -2.33 -8.46
N ALA A 26 12.23 -1.22 -9.15
CA ALA A 26 12.65 -1.23 -10.55
C ALA A 26 14.02 -1.92 -10.76
N LYS A 27 14.95 -1.80 -9.81
CA LYS A 27 16.29 -2.40 -9.89
C LYS A 27 16.33 -3.87 -9.47
N PHE A 28 15.55 -4.25 -8.45
CA PHE A 28 15.73 -5.49 -7.71
C PHE A 28 14.46 -6.34 -7.59
N SER A 29 13.31 -5.85 -8.08
CA SER A 29 11.99 -6.44 -7.85
C SER A 29 11.58 -6.53 -6.37
N ASP A 30 12.28 -5.80 -5.49
CA ASP A 30 12.04 -5.70 -4.05
C ASP A 30 12.11 -4.21 -3.67
N PRO A 31 11.04 -3.61 -3.12
CA PRO A 31 11.05 -2.19 -2.71
C PRO A 31 12.01 -1.89 -1.54
N THR A 32 12.33 -2.90 -0.73
CA THR A 32 13.12 -2.78 0.50
C THR A 32 14.18 -3.89 0.56
N PRO A 33 15.10 -3.96 -0.42
CA PRO A 33 16.06 -5.06 -0.52
C PRO A 33 16.98 -5.14 0.71
N GLN A 34 17.24 -3.99 1.34
CA GLN A 34 17.95 -3.83 2.62
C GLN A 34 17.15 -2.87 3.51
N THR A 35 17.21 -3.07 4.83
CA THR A 35 16.64 -2.10 5.80
C THR A 35 17.64 -0.97 6.07
N THR A 36 17.13 0.25 6.20
CA THR A 36 17.92 1.47 6.45
C THR A 36 17.17 2.39 7.41
N ASP A 37 17.78 3.47 7.88
CA ASP A 37 17.09 4.46 8.71
C ASP A 37 15.89 5.11 7.96
N LEU A 38 16.01 5.28 6.63
CA LEU A 38 14.93 5.80 5.79
C LEU A 38 13.81 4.76 5.61
N LEU A 39 14.18 3.49 5.43
CA LEU A 39 13.28 2.34 5.19
C LEU A 39 13.53 1.24 6.25
N PRO A 40 13.13 1.46 7.51
CA PRO A 40 13.45 0.54 8.60
C PRO A 40 12.61 -0.74 8.58
N VAL A 41 11.52 -0.77 7.80
CA VAL A 41 10.59 -1.90 7.72
C VAL A 41 10.76 -2.62 6.39
N LYS A 42 10.92 -3.95 6.46
CA LYS A 42 10.89 -4.82 5.30
C LYS A 42 9.48 -4.89 4.72
N TRP A 43 9.32 -4.51 3.45
CA TRP A 43 8.09 -4.75 2.69
C TRP A 43 8.03 -6.22 2.27
N VAL A 44 7.31 -7.03 3.04
CA VAL A 44 7.11 -8.45 2.71
C VAL A 44 6.07 -8.63 1.60
N PRO A 45 6.32 -9.49 0.60
CA PRO A 45 5.36 -9.79 -0.46
C PRO A 45 4.03 -10.32 0.08
N LEU A 46 2.95 -10.05 -0.64
CA LEU A 46 1.65 -10.65 -0.35
C LEU A 46 1.72 -12.17 -0.59
N THR A 47 1.05 -12.94 0.25
CA THR A 47 0.87 -14.38 0.04
C THR A 47 -0.62 -14.72 0.01
N LYS A 48 -0.96 -15.95 -0.38
CA LYS A 48 -2.37 -16.42 -0.36
C LYS A 48 -2.98 -16.37 1.04
N ASP A 49 -2.15 -16.52 2.06
CA ASP A 49 -2.57 -16.61 3.46
C ASP A 49 -2.41 -15.26 4.20
N ALA A 50 -1.54 -14.38 3.70
CA ALA A 50 -1.25 -13.08 4.29
C ALA A 50 -1.35 -11.95 3.26
N TYR A 51 -2.47 -11.23 3.32
CA TYR A 51 -2.70 -10.00 2.56
C TYR A 51 -2.04 -8.81 3.27
N THR A 52 -0.71 -8.74 3.19
CA THR A 52 0.09 -7.67 3.77
C THR A 52 0.11 -6.43 2.88
N TYR A 53 0.29 -5.27 3.50
CA TYR A 53 0.55 -4.01 2.79
C TYR A 53 1.50 -3.14 3.61
N MET A 54 2.25 -2.27 2.92
CA MET A 54 3.05 -1.24 3.60
C MET A 54 2.15 -0.04 3.91
N HIS A 55 2.03 0.29 5.20
CA HIS A 55 1.42 1.54 5.65
C HIS A 55 2.50 2.63 5.60
N ILE A 56 2.29 3.59 4.70
CA ILE A 56 3.25 4.68 4.45
C ILE A 56 2.70 5.94 5.12
N ASP A 57 3.32 6.30 6.23
CA ASP A 57 3.01 7.47 7.05
C ASP A 57 4.32 7.99 7.68
N ASP A 58 4.24 8.89 8.67
CA ASP A 58 5.37 9.34 9.48
C ASP A 58 6.27 8.17 9.93
N GLU A 59 5.64 7.07 10.35
CA GLU A 59 6.29 5.80 10.65
C GLU A 59 5.83 4.72 9.65
N LEU A 60 6.80 4.01 9.07
CA LEU A 60 6.51 2.85 8.22
C LEU A 60 6.07 1.69 9.11
N SER A 61 5.03 0.97 8.67
CA SER A 61 4.62 -0.27 9.32
C SER A 61 4.00 -1.24 8.32
N LEU A 62 4.02 -2.53 8.66
CA LEU A 62 3.29 -3.55 7.92
C LEU A 62 1.88 -3.70 8.47
N GLY A 63 0.89 -3.48 7.63
CA GLY A 63 -0.49 -3.82 7.91
C GLY A 63 -0.88 -5.16 7.30
N SER A 64 -2.03 -5.69 7.72
CA SER A 64 -2.67 -6.84 7.09
C SER A 64 -4.14 -6.55 6.79
N ARG A 65 -4.70 -7.26 5.81
CA ARG A 65 -6.11 -7.16 5.39
C ARG A 65 -6.54 -5.72 5.10
N PRO A 66 -6.03 -5.11 4.02
CA PRO A 66 -6.33 -3.73 3.69
C PRO A 66 -7.84 -3.51 3.53
N ALA A 67 -8.39 -2.54 4.26
CA ALA A 67 -9.80 -2.17 4.25
C ALA A 67 -10.77 -3.37 4.37
N HIS A 68 -10.48 -4.30 5.30
CA HIS A 68 -11.17 -5.59 5.40
C HIS A 68 -12.70 -5.50 5.34
N ASP A 69 -13.30 -4.62 6.15
CA ASP A 69 -14.77 -4.51 6.26
C ASP A 69 -15.40 -4.08 4.93
N ARG A 70 -14.76 -3.13 4.25
CA ARG A 70 -15.21 -2.66 2.93
C ARG A 70 -15.09 -3.76 1.89
N MET A 71 -13.99 -4.52 1.91
CA MET A 71 -13.79 -5.65 1.00
C MET A 71 -14.83 -6.75 1.27
N ALA A 72 -15.09 -7.08 2.53
CA ALA A 72 -16.08 -8.07 2.94
C ALA A 72 -17.51 -7.69 2.53
N PHE A 73 -17.86 -6.40 2.67
CA PHE A 73 -19.14 -5.88 2.21
C PHE A 73 -19.33 -6.09 0.70
N TRP A 74 -18.34 -5.69 -0.12
CA TRP A 74 -18.45 -5.83 -1.57
C TRP A 74 -18.44 -7.29 -2.02
N ASP A 75 -17.61 -8.14 -1.40
CA ASP A 75 -17.62 -9.59 -1.65
C ASP A 75 -19.00 -10.20 -1.40
N LEU A 76 -19.63 -9.85 -0.28
CA LEU A 76 -20.98 -10.30 0.04
C LEU A 76 -22.01 -9.75 -0.95
N PHE A 77 -21.95 -8.45 -1.24
CA PHE A 77 -22.86 -7.80 -2.17
C PHE A 77 -22.84 -8.47 -3.55
N TYR A 78 -21.65 -8.70 -4.12
CA TYR A 78 -21.50 -9.34 -5.43
C TYR A 78 -21.88 -10.82 -5.41
N LYS A 79 -21.61 -11.56 -4.32
CA LYS A 79 -22.11 -12.95 -4.17
C LYS A 79 -23.64 -13.01 -4.18
N LEU A 80 -24.31 -12.05 -3.53
CA LEU A 80 -25.78 -12.03 -3.43
C LEU A 80 -26.47 -11.47 -4.68
N LYS A 81 -25.85 -10.53 -5.40
CA LYS A 81 -26.47 -9.79 -6.52
C LYS A 81 -25.89 -10.12 -7.89
N GLY A 82 -24.61 -10.48 -7.99
CA GLY A 82 -23.95 -10.84 -9.25
C GLY A 82 -24.53 -12.08 -9.92
N ASN A 83 -25.06 -13.02 -9.13
CA ASN A 83 -25.73 -14.23 -9.63
C ASN A 83 -27.13 -13.96 -10.23
N LYS A 84 -27.72 -12.78 -10.00
CA LYS A 84 -29.04 -12.44 -10.56
C LYS A 84 -28.98 -11.84 -11.96
N GLN A 85 -27.81 -11.51 -12.49
CA GLN A 85 -27.66 -10.88 -13.82
C GLN A 85 -27.09 -11.81 -14.91
N ARG A 86 -26.77 -13.07 -14.60
CA ARG A 86 -26.34 -14.09 -15.59
C ARG A 86 -27.49 -15.02 -16.02
N GLY A 87 -28.72 -14.56 -15.91
CA GLY A 87 -29.94 -15.31 -16.21
C GLY A 87 -30.91 -14.55 -17.11
N LEU A 88 -30.39 -13.86 -18.12
CA LEU A 88 -31.11 -13.39 -19.31
C LEU A 88 -30.30 -13.77 -20.54
#